data_AF-A0A929HUU0-F1
#
_entry.id   AF-A0A929HUU0-F1
#
_cell.length_a   1.000
_cell.length_b   1.000
_cell.length_c   1.000
_cell.angle_alpha   90.00
_cell.angle_beta   90.00
_cell.angle_gamma   90.00
#
_symmetry.space_group_name_H-M   'P 1'
#
loop_
_entity.id
_entity.type
_entity.pdbx_description
1 polymer ?
#
loop_
_entity_poly.entity_id
_entity_poly.type
_entity_poly.pdbx_seq_one_letter_code
_entity_poly.pdbx_strand_id
1 'polypeptide(L)'
;MLKIAEHHVICFSISACLILGACVPYQKAVKGTLSSGSIFETGISDEAIPAEIVRLKDLTEDKTGKVVSVDVYLSLAILYSSYKNEDPDYASALTALEKYMAVYNVGSNESELNTLYTLLLRMQHLSKNKSVKSTLIKKNKALTKQNKELSIINEVLKETIEKLGTIDLNLEKKRKSYK
;
A
#
# COMPACT_ATOMS: atom_id res chain seq x y z
N MET A 1 -45.29 4.41 -68.38
CA MET A 1 -45.12 3.80 -67.04
C MET A 1 -43.69 4.04 -66.53
N LEU A 2 -43.32 5.30 -66.25
CA LEU A 2 -41.95 5.66 -65.84
C LEU A 2 -41.91 6.86 -64.88
N LYS A 3 -42.94 7.04 -64.05
CA LYS A 3 -43.06 8.15 -63.09
C LYS A 3 -43.31 7.72 -61.64
N ILE A 4 -43.35 6.43 -61.35
CA ILE A 4 -43.65 5.90 -60.01
C ILE A 4 -42.37 5.45 -59.27
N ALA A 5 -41.23 5.30 -59.97
CA ALA A 5 -40.00 4.80 -59.37
C ALA A 5 -39.16 5.87 -58.62
N GLU A 6 -39.32 7.16 -58.93
CA GLU A 6 -38.47 8.21 -58.33
C GLU A 6 -38.97 8.69 -56.96
N HIS A 7 -40.25 8.51 -56.63
CA HIS A 7 -40.80 8.94 -55.34
C HIS A 7 -40.46 8.01 -54.17
N HIS A 8 -40.11 6.74 -54.42
CA HIS A 8 -39.77 5.80 -53.36
C HIS A 8 -38.30 5.89 -52.90
N VAL A 9 -37.40 6.43 -53.71
CA VAL A 9 -35.98 6.60 -53.35
C VAL A 9 -35.78 7.82 -52.44
N ILE A 10 -36.59 8.87 -52.60
CA ILE A 10 -36.49 10.10 -51.79
C ILE A 10 -37.11 9.90 -50.39
N CYS A 11 -38.14 9.06 -50.23
CA CYS A 11 -38.72 8.79 -48.91
C CYS A 11 -37.87 7.88 -48.00
N PHE A 12 -36.92 7.11 -48.55
CA PHE A 12 -36.06 6.24 -47.74
C PHE A 12 -34.82 6.94 -47.17
N SER A 13 -34.38 8.08 -47.74
CA SER A 13 -33.20 8.80 -47.22
C SER A 13 -33.52 9.74 -46.05
N ILE A 14 -34.77 10.20 -45.95
CA ILE A 14 -35.20 11.11 -44.87
C ILE A 14 -35.50 10.33 -43.56
N SER A 15 -35.95 9.07 -43.65
CA SER A 15 -36.21 8.26 -42.46
C SER A 15 -34.95 7.74 -41.77
N ALA A 16 -33.82 7.62 -42.50
CA ALA A 16 -32.54 7.21 -41.94
C ALA A 16 -31.85 8.31 -41.10
N CYS A 17 -32.19 9.59 -41.30
CA CYS A 17 -31.57 10.69 -40.57
C CYS A 17 -32.22 10.97 -39.20
N LEU A 18 -33.44 10.48 -38.94
CA LEU A 18 -34.15 10.74 -37.68
C LEU A 18 -33.90 9.69 -36.58
N ILE A 19 -33.24 8.57 -36.89
CA ILE A 19 -32.89 7.54 -35.89
C ILE A 19 -31.47 7.75 -35.33
N LEU A 20 -30.61 8.55 -35.97
CA LEU A 20 -29.23 8.80 -35.53
C LEU A 20 -29.03 10.12 -34.77
N GLY A 21 -30.08 10.92 -34.57
CA GLY A 21 -29.97 12.28 -34.02
C GLY A 21 -30.31 12.47 -32.53
N ALA A 22 -30.71 11.43 -31.80
CA ALA A 22 -31.22 11.57 -30.43
C ALA A 22 -30.52 10.68 -29.39
N CYS A 23 -29.20 10.55 -29.49
CA CYS A 23 -28.34 10.19 -28.35
C CYS A 23 -27.26 11.25 -28.23
N VAL A 24 -27.65 12.47 -27.83
CA VAL A 24 -26.70 13.36 -27.16
C VAL A 24 -26.51 12.76 -25.76
N PRO A 25 -25.34 12.21 -25.40
CA PRO A 25 -25.05 11.99 -24.01
C PRO A 25 -25.01 13.36 -23.36
N TYR A 26 -26.04 13.63 -22.56
CA TYR A 26 -26.06 14.72 -21.61
C TYR A 26 -24.98 14.43 -20.56
N GLN A 27 -23.71 14.70 -20.90
CA GLN A 27 -22.62 14.79 -19.94
C GLN A 27 -22.83 16.07 -19.14
N LYS A 28 -23.80 16.03 -18.21
CA LYS A 28 -23.60 16.75 -16.96
C LYS A 28 -22.39 16.11 -16.31
N ALA A 29 -21.30 16.86 -16.24
CA ALA A 29 -20.17 16.58 -15.38
C ALA A 29 -20.64 16.48 -13.93
N VAL A 30 -21.16 15.32 -13.56
CA VAL A 30 -21.20 14.88 -12.17
C VAL A 30 -19.78 14.39 -11.90
N LYS A 31 -18.97 15.27 -11.33
CA LYS A 31 -17.78 14.87 -10.58
C LYS A 31 -18.26 13.86 -9.52
N GLY A 32 -17.97 12.57 -9.72
CA GLY A 32 -18.06 11.58 -8.65
C GLY A 32 -19.00 10.39 -8.84
N THR A 33 -19.25 9.89 -10.06
CA THR A 33 -19.82 8.54 -10.23
C THR A 33 -18.80 7.64 -10.91
N LEU A 34 -18.39 6.59 -10.19
CA LEU A 34 -17.54 5.47 -10.64
C LEU A 34 -18.16 4.80 -11.88
N SER A 35 -17.88 5.36 -13.05
CA SER A 35 -18.32 4.88 -14.35
C SER A 35 -17.38 3.78 -14.81
N SER A 36 -17.72 2.51 -14.58
CA SER A 36 -17.26 1.29 -15.29
C SER A 36 -15.75 1.13 -15.57
N GLY A 37 -14.91 2.00 -15.02
CA GLY A 37 -13.46 1.96 -15.06
C GLY A 37 -12.97 1.36 -13.76
N SER A 38 -11.95 0.52 -13.88
CA SER A 38 -11.10 0.01 -12.81
C SER A 38 -11.23 0.78 -11.49
N ILE A 39 -11.57 0.08 -10.40
CA ILE A 39 -11.68 0.60 -9.02
C ILE A 39 -10.37 1.33 -8.58
N PHE A 40 -9.28 1.20 -9.32
CA PHE A 40 -7.93 1.59 -8.94
C PHE A 40 -7.46 2.96 -9.46
N GLU A 41 -8.20 3.63 -10.35
CA GLU A 41 -7.76 4.92 -10.89
C GLU A 41 -8.40 6.10 -10.18
N THR A 42 -7.70 6.63 -9.17
CA THR A 42 -7.99 7.96 -8.65
C THR A 42 -7.33 8.99 -9.58
N GLY A 43 -8.12 9.79 -10.29
CA GLY A 43 -7.62 10.93 -11.09
C GLY A 43 -7.02 12.08 -10.26
N ILE A 44 -6.53 11.78 -9.05
CA ILE A 44 -5.97 12.71 -8.07
C ILE A 44 -4.45 12.70 -8.22
N SER A 45 -3.84 13.89 -8.15
CA SER A 45 -2.37 14.02 -8.14
C SER A 45 -1.78 13.55 -6.84
N ASP A 46 -0.52 13.09 -6.88
CA ASP A 46 0.14 12.44 -5.76
C ASP A 46 0.22 13.39 -4.53
N GLU A 47 0.46 14.67 -4.76
CA GLU A 47 0.56 15.71 -3.73
C GLU A 47 -0.79 16.04 -3.08
N ALA A 48 -1.91 15.74 -3.76
CA ALA A 48 -3.25 16.03 -3.27
C ALA A 48 -3.84 14.89 -2.42
N ILE A 49 -3.21 13.70 -2.44
CA ILE A 49 -3.71 12.51 -1.73
C ILE A 49 -3.83 12.75 -0.21
N PRO A 50 -2.83 13.30 0.51
CA PRO A 50 -2.95 13.49 1.95
C PRO A 50 -4.08 14.45 2.33
N ALA A 51 -4.24 15.55 1.59
CA ALA A 51 -5.30 16.53 1.82
C ALA A 51 -6.68 15.92 1.57
N GLU A 52 -6.82 15.10 0.53
CA GLU A 52 -8.06 14.41 0.22
C GLU A 52 -8.42 13.36 1.28
N ILE A 53 -7.44 12.61 1.79
CA ILE A 53 -7.64 11.67 2.89
C ILE A 53 -8.20 12.39 4.12
N VAL A 54 -7.61 13.54 4.50
CA VAL A 54 -8.10 14.33 5.63
C VAL A 54 -9.54 14.79 5.39
N ARG A 55 -9.81 15.36 4.20
CA ARG A 55 -11.15 15.83 3.84
C ARG A 55 -12.20 14.72 3.91
N LEU A 56 -11.90 13.52 3.39
CA LEU A 56 -12.81 12.39 3.41
C LEU A 56 -12.97 11.81 4.82
N LYS A 57 -11.91 11.80 5.62
CA LYS A 57 -11.96 11.36 7.01
C LYS A 57 -12.86 12.27 7.85
N ASP A 58 -12.71 13.58 7.70
CA ASP A 58 -13.56 14.58 8.37
C ASP A 58 -15.04 14.37 8.02
N LEU A 59 -15.35 14.02 6.76
CA LEU A 59 -16.71 13.69 6.35
C LEU A 59 -17.25 12.42 7.05
N THR A 60 -16.41 11.43 7.32
CA THR A 60 -16.84 10.21 8.04
C THR A 60 -16.94 10.39 9.55
N GLU A 61 -16.22 11.34 10.12
CA GLU A 61 -16.17 11.61 11.57
C GLU A 61 -17.13 12.73 12.01
N ASP A 62 -17.74 13.44 11.05
CA ASP A 62 -18.65 14.55 11.33
C ASP A 62 -19.86 14.11 12.16
N LYS A 63 -19.94 14.66 13.38
CA LYS A 63 -20.99 14.38 14.37
C LYS A 63 -22.31 15.09 14.07
N THR A 64 -22.37 15.88 13.00
CA THR A 64 -23.59 16.60 12.57
C THR A 64 -24.73 15.66 12.16
N GLY A 65 -24.49 14.34 12.08
CA GLY A 65 -25.52 13.35 11.74
C GLY A 65 -25.87 13.32 10.26
N LYS A 66 -25.06 13.96 9.40
CA LYS A 66 -25.23 13.91 7.96
C LYS A 66 -24.96 12.48 7.47
N VAL A 67 -25.87 11.95 6.65
CA VAL A 67 -25.69 10.63 6.03
C VAL A 67 -24.47 10.67 5.11
N VAL A 68 -23.42 9.96 5.48
CA VAL A 68 -22.19 9.84 4.70
C VAL A 68 -22.42 8.82 3.59
N SER A 69 -22.05 9.16 2.36
CA SER A 69 -22.12 8.20 1.25
C SER A 69 -21.20 7.02 1.53
N VAL A 70 -21.70 5.80 1.30
CA VAL A 70 -20.93 4.56 1.49
C VAL A 70 -19.66 4.58 0.62
N ASP A 71 -19.71 5.19 -0.56
CA ASP A 71 -18.58 5.32 -1.50
C ASP A 71 -17.38 6.08 -0.93
N VAL A 72 -17.59 6.88 0.13
CA VAL A 72 -16.50 7.57 0.84
C VAL A 72 -15.53 6.56 1.46
N TYR A 73 -16.05 5.46 2.00
CA TYR A 73 -15.23 4.41 2.59
C TYR A 73 -14.40 3.67 1.55
N LEU A 74 -14.96 3.39 0.37
CA LEU A 74 -14.20 2.81 -0.74
C LEU A 74 -13.10 3.75 -1.22
N SER A 75 -13.43 5.04 -1.37
CA SER A 75 -12.46 6.08 -1.76
C SER A 75 -11.31 6.19 -0.76
N LEU A 76 -11.62 6.16 0.54
CA LEU A 76 -10.60 6.12 1.60
C LEU A 76 -9.73 4.87 1.51
N ALA A 77 -10.32 3.70 1.28
CA ALA A 77 -9.55 2.45 1.14
C ALA A 77 -8.56 2.51 -0.03
N ILE A 78 -8.99 3.05 -1.18
CA ILE A 78 -8.14 3.21 -2.37
C ILE A 78 -7.02 4.22 -2.08
N LEU A 79 -7.34 5.39 -1.50
CA LEU A 79 -6.34 6.42 -1.22
C LEU A 79 -5.30 5.98 -0.19
N TYR A 80 -5.74 5.34 0.90
CA TYR A 80 -4.82 4.81 1.91
C TYR A 80 -3.86 3.75 1.34
N SER A 81 -4.32 2.94 0.39
CA SER A 81 -3.54 1.85 -0.21
C SER A 81 -2.77 2.25 -1.48
N SER A 82 -2.97 3.47 -1.97
CA SER A 82 -2.39 3.95 -3.22
C SER A 82 -0.86 3.95 -3.17
N TYR A 83 -0.22 3.54 -4.27
CA TYR A 83 1.24 3.62 -4.43
C TYR A 83 1.75 5.06 -4.54
N LYS A 84 0.84 6.01 -4.82
CA LYS A 84 1.10 7.44 -4.88
C LYS A 84 1.05 8.11 -3.49
N ASN A 85 0.55 7.39 -2.49
CA ASN A 85 0.67 7.82 -1.10
C ASN A 85 2.09 7.53 -0.62
N GLU A 86 2.81 8.54 -0.15
CA GLU A 86 4.20 8.39 0.34
C GLU A 86 4.30 7.41 1.52
N ASP A 87 3.26 7.34 2.35
CA ASP A 87 3.16 6.42 3.48
C ASP A 87 1.82 5.64 3.43
N PRO A 88 1.74 4.56 2.62
CA PRO A 88 0.52 3.78 2.50
C PRO A 88 0.13 3.11 3.83
N ASP A 89 -1.05 3.45 4.33
CA ASP A 89 -1.61 2.85 5.54
C ASP A 89 -2.59 1.72 5.19
N TYR A 90 -2.03 0.54 4.94
CA TYR A 90 -2.84 -0.64 4.62
C TYR A 90 -3.77 -1.09 5.76
N ALA A 91 -3.51 -0.69 7.02
CA ALA A 91 -4.42 -0.99 8.12
C ALA A 91 -5.67 -0.12 8.05
N SER A 92 -5.49 1.19 7.88
CA SER A 92 -6.61 2.12 7.67
C SER A 92 -7.38 1.80 6.39
N ALA A 93 -6.69 1.38 5.32
CA ALA A 93 -7.33 0.92 4.09
C ALA A 93 -8.27 -0.28 4.30
N LEU A 94 -7.81 -1.29 5.06
CA LEU A 94 -8.63 -2.46 5.41
C LEU A 94 -9.85 -2.07 6.22
N THR A 95 -9.69 -1.26 7.27
CA THR A 95 -10.82 -0.81 8.10
C THR A 95 -11.85 -0.03 7.28
N ALA A 96 -11.41 0.84 6.36
CA ALA A 96 -12.31 1.56 5.47
C ALA A 96 -13.04 0.60 4.52
N LEU A 97 -12.35 -0.38 3.95
CA LEU A 97 -12.96 -1.37 3.06
C LEU A 97 -13.97 -2.27 3.80
N GLU A 98 -13.67 -2.69 5.03
CA GLU A 98 -14.60 -3.46 5.88
C GLU A 98 -15.87 -2.67 6.16
N LYS A 99 -15.75 -1.36 6.47
CA LYS A 99 -16.91 -0.48 6.65
C LYS A 99 -17.74 -0.36 5.38
N TYR A 100 -17.09 -0.28 4.21
CA TYR A 100 -17.77 -0.28 2.92
C TYR A 100 -18.54 -1.59 2.70
N MET A 101 -17.88 -2.74 2.88
CA MET A 101 -18.46 -4.07 2.68
C MET A 101 -19.59 -4.38 3.67
N ALA A 102 -19.57 -3.81 4.88
CA ALA A 102 -20.62 -4.02 5.87
C ALA A 102 -21.97 -3.38 5.49
N VAL A 103 -21.94 -2.30 4.69
CA VAL A 103 -23.15 -1.55 4.30
C VAL A 103 -23.55 -1.83 2.84
N TYR A 104 -22.57 -2.10 1.98
CA TYR A 104 -22.81 -2.33 0.57
C TYR A 104 -23.41 -3.73 0.33
N ASN A 105 -24.59 -3.79 -0.29
CA ASN A 105 -25.17 -5.07 -0.69
C ASN A 105 -24.32 -5.66 -1.82
N VAL A 106 -23.64 -6.75 -1.50
CA VAL A 106 -22.60 -7.36 -2.31
C VAL A 106 -23.24 -8.02 -3.54
N GLY A 107 -23.47 -7.22 -4.57
CA GLY A 107 -23.99 -7.69 -5.86
C GLY A 107 -22.87 -8.27 -6.74
N SER A 108 -22.83 -7.85 -8.01
CA SER A 108 -21.86 -8.33 -9.02
C SER A 108 -20.38 -8.11 -8.68
N ASN A 109 -20.06 -7.23 -7.72
CA ASN A 109 -18.70 -6.79 -7.44
C ASN A 109 -18.04 -7.50 -6.23
N GLU A 110 -18.69 -8.55 -5.69
CA GLU A 110 -18.17 -9.32 -4.55
C GLU A 110 -16.74 -9.82 -4.78
N SER A 111 -16.50 -10.40 -5.95
CA SER A 111 -15.22 -11.01 -6.32
C SER A 111 -14.09 -9.98 -6.33
N GLU A 112 -14.37 -8.78 -6.86
CA GLU A 112 -13.38 -7.69 -6.94
C GLU A 112 -13.05 -7.13 -5.55
N LEU A 113 -14.07 -6.93 -4.71
CA LEU A 113 -13.90 -6.45 -3.33
C LEU A 113 -13.13 -7.46 -2.47
N ASN A 114 -13.44 -8.75 -2.59
CA ASN A 114 -12.71 -9.82 -1.90
C ASN A 114 -11.25 -9.92 -2.39
N THR A 115 -11.02 -9.71 -3.69
CA THR A 115 -9.67 -9.66 -4.26
C THR A 115 -8.88 -8.48 -3.69
N LEU A 116 -9.49 -7.29 -3.64
CA LEU A 116 -8.90 -6.10 -3.05
C LEU A 116 -8.58 -6.31 -1.56
N TYR A 117 -9.52 -6.85 -0.79
CA TYR A 117 -9.34 -7.15 0.62
C TYR A 117 -8.17 -8.11 0.86
N THR A 118 -8.10 -9.19 0.08
CA THR A 118 -7.00 -10.17 0.14
C THR A 118 -5.65 -9.52 -0.20
N LEU A 119 -5.62 -8.65 -1.21
CA LEU A 119 -4.42 -7.92 -1.60
C LEU A 119 -3.96 -7.00 -0.46
N LEU A 120 -4.86 -6.23 0.14
CA LEU A 120 -4.56 -5.32 1.24
C LEU A 120 -4.02 -6.06 2.47
N LEU A 121 -4.60 -7.21 2.83
CA LEU A 121 -4.08 -8.07 3.90
C LEU A 121 -2.64 -8.50 3.63
N ARG A 122 -2.36 -8.95 2.39
CA ARG A 122 -1.02 -9.35 1.99
C ARG A 122 -0.03 -8.18 2.03
N MET A 123 -0.44 -7.01 1.56
CA MET A 123 0.39 -5.80 1.58
C MET A 123 0.70 -5.34 3.01
N GLN A 124 -0.29 -5.36 3.92
CA GLN A 124 -0.08 -5.06 5.33
C GLN A 124 0.95 -6.01 5.97
N HIS A 125 0.83 -7.31 5.70
CA HIS A 125 1.77 -8.31 6.20
C HIS A 125 3.19 -8.11 5.63
N LEU A 126 3.31 -7.80 4.34
CA LEU A 126 4.60 -7.50 3.70
C LEU A 126 5.25 -6.24 4.28
N SER A 127 4.47 -5.19 4.54
CA SER A 127 4.96 -3.95 5.16
C SER A 127 5.52 -4.22 6.57
N LYS A 128 4.79 -4.97 7.40
CA LYS A 128 5.26 -5.42 8.73
C LYS A 128 6.54 -6.25 8.63
N ASN A 129 6.62 -7.18 7.67
CA ASN A 129 7.82 -8.00 7.50
C ASN A 129 9.04 -7.19 7.05
N LYS A 130 8.84 -6.15 6.24
CA LYS A 130 9.91 -5.24 5.81
C LYS A 130 10.50 -4.48 7.01
N SER A 131 9.67 -3.99 7.93
CA SER A 131 10.14 -3.29 9.14
C SER A 131 10.88 -4.21 10.11
N VAL A 132 10.37 -5.43 10.31
CA VAL A 132 11.04 -6.49 11.09
C VAL A 132 12.38 -6.85 10.48
N LYS A 133 12.44 -7.06 9.16
CA LYS A 133 13.68 -7.36 8.43
C LYS A 133 14.73 -6.26 8.62
N SER A 134 14.33 -4.99 8.50
CA SER A 134 15.22 -3.84 8.74
C SER A 134 15.80 -3.85 10.16
N THR A 135 14.96 -4.14 11.16
CA THR A 135 15.37 -4.23 12.56
C THR A 135 16.35 -5.38 12.80
N LEU A 136 16.08 -6.55 12.21
CA LEU A 136 16.96 -7.73 12.31
C LEU A 136 18.32 -7.47 11.65
N ILE A 137 18.37 -6.80 10.50
CA ILE A 137 19.62 -6.43 9.83
C ILE A 137 20.46 -5.51 10.74
N LYS A 138 19.84 -4.50 11.37
CA LYS A 138 20.53 -3.60 12.30
C LYS A 138 21.11 -4.37 13.50
N LYS A 139 20.31 -5.27 14.10
CA LYS A 139 20.77 -6.12 15.22
C LYS A 139 21.90 -7.06 14.81
N ASN A 140 21.80 -7.71 13.66
CA ASN A 140 22.83 -8.61 13.16
C ASN A 140 24.16 -7.88 12.91
N LYS A 141 24.11 -6.67 12.34
CA LYS A 141 25.29 -5.80 12.17
C LYS A 141 25.93 -5.44 13.52
N ALA A 142 25.13 -5.12 14.53
CA ALA A 142 25.62 -4.81 15.88
C ALA A 142 26.28 -6.03 16.54
N LEU A 143 25.63 -7.20 16.51
CA LEU A 143 26.18 -8.44 17.05
C LEU A 143 27.47 -8.86 16.32
N THR A 144 27.53 -8.69 15.00
CA THR A 144 28.75 -8.95 14.22
C THR A 144 29.90 -8.05 14.67
N LYS A 145 29.63 -6.77 14.98
CA LYS A 145 30.64 -5.86 15.51
C LYS A 145 31.13 -6.32 16.89
N GLN A 146 30.22 -6.64 17.80
CA GLN A 146 30.55 -7.12 19.14
C GLN A 146 31.35 -8.43 19.10
N ASN A 147 31.00 -9.37 18.24
CA ASN A 147 31.75 -10.62 18.08
C ASN A 147 33.19 -10.37 17.59
N LYS A 148 33.40 -9.39 16.71
CA LYS A 148 34.76 -9.00 16.29
C LYS A 148 35.56 -8.39 17.44
N GLU A 149 34.94 -7.51 18.22
CA GLU A 149 35.59 -6.88 19.39
C GLU A 149 35.96 -7.94 20.45
N LEU A 150 35.05 -8.86 20.76
CA LEU A 150 35.31 -9.97 21.68
C LEU A 150 36.41 -10.91 21.16
N SER A 151 36.43 -11.17 19.86
CA SER A 151 37.50 -11.97 19.25
C SER A 151 38.88 -11.32 19.46
N ILE A 152 38.99 -10.01 19.24
CA ILE A 152 40.24 -9.27 19.49
C ILE A 152 40.63 -9.32 20.97
N ILE A 153 39.67 -9.10 21.88
CA ILE A 153 39.92 -9.14 23.32
C ILE A 153 40.40 -10.53 23.75
N ASN A 154 39.81 -11.60 23.23
CA ASN A 154 40.21 -12.96 23.53
C ASN A 154 41.65 -13.25 23.07
N GLU A 155 42.05 -12.78 21.89
CA GLU A 155 43.44 -12.92 21.42
C GLU A 155 44.42 -12.16 22.34
N VAL A 156 44.10 -10.92 22.72
CA VAL A 156 44.93 -10.13 23.65
C VAL A 156 45.05 -10.80 25.01
N LEU A 157 43.95 -11.34 25.55
CA LEU A 157 43.96 -12.06 26.83
C LEU A 157 44.80 -13.33 26.75
N LYS A 158 44.70 -14.06 25.64
CA LYS A 158 45.51 -15.27 25.40
C LYS A 158 47.01 -14.95 25.40
N GLU A 159 47.43 -13.92 24.66
CA GLU A 159 48.82 -13.45 24.67
C GLU A 159 49.29 -13.04 26.08
N THR A 160 48.40 -12.40 26.85
CA THR A 160 48.72 -11.96 28.21
C THR A 160 48.93 -13.16 29.14
N ILE A 161 48.09 -14.18 29.04
CA ILE A 161 48.22 -15.42 29.82
C ILE A 161 49.55 -16.13 29.49
N GLU A 162 49.92 -16.21 28.21
CA GLU A 162 51.18 -16.83 27.78
C GLU A 162 52.42 -16.08 28.33
N LYS A 163 52.38 -14.74 28.31
CA LYS A 163 53.44 -13.90 28.89
C LYS A 163 53.56 -14.11 30.40
N LEU A 164 52.44 -14.14 31.13
CA LEU A 164 52.42 -14.40 32.57
C LEU A 164 52.99 -15.79 32.91
N GLY A 165 52.60 -16.83 32.17
CA GLY A 165 53.16 -18.19 32.35
C GLY A 165 54.68 -18.24 32.14
N THR A 166 55.20 -17.47 31.18
CA THR A 166 56.66 -17.36 30.96
C THR A 166 57.36 -16.67 32.13
N ILE A 167 56.77 -15.62 32.68
CA ILE A 167 57.29 -14.92 33.87
C ILE A 167 57.32 -15.85 35.07
N ASP A 168 56.25 -16.60 35.33
CA ASP A 168 56.17 -17.54 36.44
C ASP A 168 57.26 -18.63 36.35
N LEU A 169 57.47 -19.19 35.15
CA LEU A 169 58.56 -20.15 34.91
C LEU A 169 59.94 -19.54 35.20
N ASN A 170 60.18 -18.29 34.81
CA ASN A 170 61.44 -17.61 35.04
C ASN A 170 61.67 -17.30 36.52
N LEU A 171 60.63 -16.89 37.24
CA LEU A 171 60.68 -16.67 38.68
C LEU A 171 60.97 -17.97 39.43
N GLU A 172 60.35 -19.08 39.03
CA GLU A 172 60.58 -20.38 39.65
C GLU A 172 62.01 -20.90 39.40
N LYS A 173 62.53 -20.73 38.18
CA LYS A 173 63.95 -21.04 37.87
C LYS A 173 64.90 -20.22 38.74
N LYS A 174 64.66 -18.91 38.87
CA LYS A 174 65.47 -18.04 39.75
C LYS A 174 65.39 -18.46 41.22
N ARG A 175 64.21 -18.82 41.73
CA ARG A 175 64.06 -19.31 43.11
C ARG A 175 64.89 -20.56 43.38
N LYS A 176 64.94 -21.48 42.42
CA LYS A 176 65.74 -22.71 42.52
C LYS A 176 67.24 -22.48 42.46
N SER A 177 67.73 -21.43 41.77
CA SER A 177 69.17 -21.15 41.70
C SER A 177 69.77 -20.53 42.97
N TYR A 178 68.93 -20.08 43.91
CA TYR A 178 69.37 -19.52 45.20
C TYR A 178 69.30 -20.52 46.38
N LYS A 179 68.90 -21.78 46.11
CA LYS A 179 68.97 -22.89 47.06
C LYS A 179 70.16 -23.76 46.74
#